data_AF-A0A7J3VQB4-F1
#
_entry.id   AF-A0A7J3VQB4-F1
#
_cell.length_a   1.000
_cell.length_b   1.000
_cell.length_c   1.000
_cell.angle_alpha   90.00
_cell.angle_beta   90.00
_cell.angle_gamma   90.00
#
_symmetry.space_group_name_H-M   'P 1'
#
loop_
_entity.id
_entity.type
_entity.pdbx_description
1 polymer ?
#
loop_
_entity_poly.entity_id
_entity_poly.type
_entity_poly.pdbx_seq_one_letter_code
_entity_poly.pdbx_strand_id
1 'polypeptide(L)'
;MGIDEESARERQSRVGRAGGRWEEYVRLYLEERLKDTGIEIIYGKENSIKSNRPSLWKRLALPSHGFKGSIWGDIDLVAVKNDDMPITIISCKVSLHGRFTETLFWSLLYRMLTRIRVVLVTPDAGRGKEGEWISEWGSPTQPTKDRMLAEMFLDGVYIENVKAWCKNIKHGQGTVLGGIVRALHELPDDIKRWAEDAKFY
;
A
#
# COMPACT_ATOMS: atom_id res chain seq x y z
N MET A 1 -30.05 -15.09 24.72
CA MET A 1 -29.80 -14.46 23.39
C MET A 1 -28.30 -14.48 23.18
N GLY A 2 -27.78 -15.50 22.48
CA GLY A 2 -26.35 -15.76 22.38
C GLY A 2 -25.86 -15.60 20.94
N ILE A 3 -24.98 -14.61 20.77
CA ILE A 3 -23.79 -14.54 19.92
C ILE A 3 -23.96 -14.92 18.44
N ASP A 4 -23.98 -13.86 17.63
CA ASP A 4 -23.86 -13.75 16.18
C ASP A 4 -22.75 -14.66 15.60
N GLU A 5 -23.10 -15.85 15.08
CA GLU A 5 -22.21 -16.65 14.24
C GLU A 5 -22.09 -15.99 12.86
N GLU A 6 -21.22 -14.98 12.72
CA GLU A 6 -20.86 -14.40 11.41
C GLU A 6 -20.28 -15.51 10.53
N SER A 7 -20.93 -15.80 9.40
CA SER A 7 -20.44 -16.82 8.47
C SER A 7 -19.10 -16.38 7.85
N ALA A 8 -18.27 -17.36 7.46
CA ALA A 8 -16.99 -17.06 6.80
C ALA A 8 -17.15 -16.17 5.54
N ARG A 9 -18.28 -16.32 4.83
CA ARG A 9 -18.62 -15.52 3.64
C ARG A 9 -18.96 -14.08 3.99
N GLU A 10 -19.71 -13.85 5.06
CA GLU A 10 -20.04 -12.50 5.55
C GLU A 10 -18.78 -11.79 6.05
N ARG A 11 -17.93 -12.52 6.80
CA ARG A 11 -16.63 -12.01 7.23
C ARG A 11 -15.75 -11.62 6.05
N GLN A 12 -15.61 -12.48 5.04
CA GLN A 12 -14.83 -12.17 3.83
C GLN A 12 -15.39 -10.96 3.08
N SER A 13 -16.72 -10.88 2.92
CA SER A 13 -17.39 -9.73 2.30
C SER A 13 -17.14 -8.44 3.07
N ARG A 14 -17.22 -8.46 4.40
CA ARG A 14 -16.98 -7.30 5.26
C ARG A 14 -15.51 -6.85 5.21
N VAL A 15 -14.57 -7.80 5.24
CA VAL A 15 -13.12 -7.51 5.11
C VAL A 15 -12.81 -6.92 3.73
N GLY A 16 -13.36 -7.49 2.66
CA GLY A 16 -13.20 -6.96 1.30
C GLY A 16 -13.77 -5.55 1.16
N ARG A 17 -14.96 -5.29 1.70
CA ARG A 17 -15.55 -3.93 1.75
C ARG A 17 -14.73 -2.94 2.57
N ALA A 18 -14.10 -3.40 3.66
CA ALA A 18 -13.21 -2.54 4.45
C ALA A 18 -11.93 -2.19 3.68
N GLY A 19 -11.35 -3.16 2.96
CA GLY A 19 -10.19 -2.97 2.09
C GLY A 19 -10.48 -2.00 0.94
N GLY A 20 -11.55 -2.24 0.18
CA GLY A 20 -11.92 -1.37 -0.94
C GLY A 20 -12.25 0.07 -0.51
N ARG A 21 -12.85 0.27 0.67
CA ARG A 21 -13.06 1.62 1.22
C ARG A 21 -11.75 2.32 1.61
N TRP A 22 -10.77 1.57 2.12
CA TRP A 22 -9.47 2.11 2.44
C TRP A 22 -8.70 2.51 1.18
N GLU A 23 -8.68 1.63 0.18
CA GLU A 23 -8.09 1.89 -1.14
C GLU A 23 -8.70 3.13 -1.80
N GLU A 24 -10.03 3.25 -1.81
CA GLU A 24 -10.73 4.43 -2.34
C GLU A 24 -10.41 5.71 -1.54
N TYR A 25 -10.33 5.62 -0.21
CA TYR A 25 -9.93 6.76 0.62
C TYR A 25 -8.52 7.26 0.25
N VAL A 26 -7.56 6.33 0.15
CA VAL A 26 -6.17 6.67 -0.22
C VAL A 26 -6.11 7.25 -1.62
N ARG A 27 -6.84 6.67 -2.58
CA ARG A 27 -6.90 7.18 -3.96
C ARG A 27 -7.40 8.63 -3.99
N LEU A 28 -8.57 8.90 -3.41
CA LEU A 28 -9.15 10.25 -3.39
C LEU A 28 -8.25 11.26 -2.68
N TYR A 29 -7.63 10.86 -1.56
CA TYR A 29 -6.68 11.69 -0.82
C TYR A 29 -5.49 12.10 -1.69
N LEU A 30 -4.88 11.13 -2.38
CA LEU A 30 -3.71 11.37 -3.22
C LEU A 30 -4.08 12.15 -4.49
N GLU A 31 -5.22 11.87 -5.12
CA GLU A 31 -5.72 12.63 -6.28
C GLU A 31 -5.90 14.11 -5.97
N GLU A 32 -6.50 14.43 -4.82
CA GLU A 32 -6.67 15.82 -4.40
C GLU A 32 -5.31 16.53 -4.24
N ARG A 33 -4.32 15.84 -3.65
CA ARG A 33 -2.99 16.42 -3.33
C ARG A 33 -2.00 16.42 -4.48
N LEU A 34 -2.26 15.62 -5.50
CA LEU A 34 -1.48 15.53 -6.73
C LEU A 34 -2.18 16.24 -7.90
N LYS A 35 -3.30 16.91 -7.64
CA LYS A 35 -3.98 17.74 -8.61
C LYS A 35 -3.00 18.74 -9.24
N ASP A 36 -3.10 18.91 -10.56
CA ASP A 36 -2.30 19.83 -11.37
C ASP A 36 -0.78 19.51 -11.42
N THR A 37 -0.36 18.32 -10.97
CA THR A 37 1.04 17.87 -11.05
C THR A 37 1.36 17.03 -12.29
N GLY A 38 0.33 16.64 -13.06
CA GLY A 38 0.44 15.67 -14.16
C GLY A 38 0.64 14.22 -13.69
N ILE A 39 0.42 13.95 -12.40
CA ILE A 39 0.47 12.62 -11.79
C ILE A 39 -0.96 12.16 -11.51
N GLU A 40 -1.32 11.00 -12.03
CA GLU A 40 -2.62 10.35 -11.86
C GLU A 40 -2.47 9.17 -10.91
N ILE A 41 -3.46 8.95 -10.05
CA ILE A 41 -3.56 7.73 -9.24
C ILE A 41 -4.60 6.82 -9.86
N ILE A 42 -4.19 5.62 -10.27
CA ILE A 42 -5.08 4.65 -10.89
C ILE A 42 -5.19 3.37 -10.07
N TYR A 43 -6.31 2.69 -10.26
CA TYR A 43 -6.52 1.34 -9.75
C TYR A 43 -5.67 0.30 -10.48
N GLY A 44 -4.97 -0.55 -9.73
CA GLY A 44 -4.09 -1.62 -10.23
C GLY A 44 -4.80 -2.86 -10.80
N LYS A 45 -6.04 -2.73 -11.28
CA LYS A 45 -6.85 -3.85 -11.79
C LYS A 45 -6.29 -4.35 -13.12
N GLU A 46 -5.68 -5.53 -13.12
CA GLU A 46 -4.97 -6.11 -14.28
C GLU A 46 -5.76 -5.98 -15.59
N ASN A 47 -6.98 -6.52 -15.64
CA ASN A 47 -7.78 -6.54 -16.88
C ASN A 47 -8.09 -5.13 -17.40
N SER A 48 -8.31 -4.17 -16.50
CA SER A 48 -8.56 -2.77 -16.88
C SER A 48 -7.30 -2.14 -17.47
N ILE A 49 -6.15 -2.29 -16.79
CA ILE A 49 -4.89 -1.71 -17.26
C ILE A 49 -4.45 -2.38 -18.57
N LYS A 50 -4.55 -3.71 -18.66
CA LYS A 50 -4.19 -4.47 -19.86
C LYS A 50 -5.00 -4.05 -21.09
N SER A 51 -6.29 -3.74 -20.91
CA SER A 51 -7.18 -3.37 -22.01
C SER A 51 -7.08 -1.89 -22.37
N ASN A 52 -7.04 -1.01 -21.36
CA ASN A 52 -7.18 0.43 -21.55
C ASN A 52 -5.83 1.17 -21.63
N ARG A 53 -4.77 0.61 -21.03
CA ARG A 53 -3.44 1.23 -20.91
C ARG A 53 -2.33 0.20 -21.20
N PRO A 54 -2.24 -0.32 -22.43
CA PRO A 54 -1.32 -1.42 -22.76
C PRO A 54 0.16 -1.05 -22.59
N SER A 55 0.52 0.23 -22.76
CA SER A 55 1.85 0.77 -22.44
C SER A 55 2.18 0.60 -20.96
N LEU A 56 1.25 1.02 -20.08
CA LEU A 56 1.41 0.85 -18.64
C LEU A 56 1.47 -0.63 -18.25
N TRP A 57 0.60 -1.47 -18.82
CA TRP A 57 0.61 -2.91 -18.56
C TRP A 57 1.98 -3.52 -18.85
N LYS A 58 2.62 -3.18 -19.98
CA LYS A 58 3.97 -3.67 -20.32
C LYS A 58 5.05 -3.24 -19.33
N ARG A 59 4.86 -2.09 -18.65
CA ARG A 59 5.82 -1.57 -17.66
C ARG A 59 5.59 -2.14 -16.26
N LEU A 60 4.35 -2.52 -15.93
CA LEU A 60 3.98 -3.08 -14.62
C LEU A 60 4.04 -4.61 -14.58
N ALA A 61 3.75 -5.29 -15.69
CA ALA A 61 3.74 -6.74 -15.73
C ALA A 61 5.17 -7.29 -15.70
N LEU A 62 5.43 -8.25 -14.81
CA LEU A 62 6.75 -8.83 -14.63
C LEU A 62 6.95 -10.01 -15.60
N PRO A 63 8.15 -10.18 -16.18
CA PRO A 63 8.42 -11.30 -17.07
C PRO A 63 8.37 -12.63 -16.30
N SER A 64 7.67 -13.63 -16.83
CA SER A 64 7.71 -15.00 -16.31
C SER A 64 8.82 -15.79 -17.00
N HIS A 65 9.86 -16.19 -16.28
CA HIS A 65 10.82 -17.17 -16.83
C HIS A 65 10.16 -18.55 -16.94
N GLY A 66 10.29 -19.18 -18.11
CA GLY A 66 9.78 -20.54 -18.38
C GLY A 66 8.38 -20.63 -19.00
N PHE A 67 7.60 -19.54 -19.02
CA PHE A 67 6.28 -19.49 -19.66
C PHE A 67 6.20 -18.31 -20.63
N LYS A 68 5.56 -18.47 -21.79
CA LYS A 68 5.22 -17.34 -22.67
C LYS A 68 4.13 -16.51 -21.99
N GLY A 69 4.52 -15.61 -21.09
CA GLY A 69 3.57 -14.77 -20.36
C GLY A 69 4.24 -13.76 -19.43
N SER A 70 3.41 -12.90 -18.89
CA SER A 70 3.76 -11.94 -17.85
C SER A 70 2.91 -12.20 -16.62
N ILE A 71 3.46 -11.93 -15.45
CA ILE A 71 2.77 -12.06 -14.16
C ILE A 71 2.37 -10.67 -13.69
N TRP A 72 1.16 -10.55 -13.16
CA TRP A 72 0.68 -9.36 -12.50
C TRP A 72 0.96 -9.44 -11.01
N GLY A 73 1.54 -8.38 -10.43
CA GLY A 73 1.80 -8.30 -8.99
C GLY A 73 0.57 -7.90 -8.17
N ASP A 74 0.73 -7.87 -6.85
CA ASP A 74 -0.24 -7.28 -5.92
C ASP A 74 -0.18 -5.74 -6.03
N ILE A 75 -1.00 -5.18 -6.92
CA ILE A 75 -1.07 -3.75 -7.19
C ILE A 75 -2.47 -3.26 -6.84
N ASP A 76 -2.60 -2.54 -5.73
CA ASP A 76 -3.87 -1.92 -5.35
C ASP A 76 -4.04 -0.58 -6.10
N LEU A 77 -3.07 0.33 -5.97
CA LEU A 77 -3.01 1.61 -6.70
C LEU A 77 -1.64 1.82 -7.36
N VAL A 78 -1.60 2.66 -8.40
CA VAL A 78 -0.37 3.10 -9.06
C VAL A 78 -0.40 4.60 -9.28
N ALA A 79 0.67 5.29 -8.89
CA ALA A 79 0.94 6.65 -9.31
C ALA A 79 1.63 6.64 -10.68
N VAL A 80 1.03 7.32 -11.66
CA VAL A 80 1.47 7.33 -13.07
C VAL A 80 1.65 8.77 -13.52
N LYS A 81 2.72 9.06 -14.26
CA LYS A 81 2.96 10.39 -14.85
C LYS A 81 2.94 10.30 -16.37
N ASN A 82 2.34 11.29 -17.02
CA ASN A 82 2.33 11.44 -18.47
C ASN A 82 1.98 10.11 -19.20
N ASP A 83 2.69 9.78 -20.29
CA ASP A 83 2.56 8.60 -21.17
C ASP A 83 2.77 7.25 -20.47
N ASP A 84 1.94 6.94 -19.48
CA ASP A 84 1.93 5.67 -18.77
C ASP A 84 3.25 5.35 -18.05
N MET A 85 4.00 6.36 -17.58
CA MET A 85 5.21 6.10 -16.79
C MET A 85 4.82 5.79 -15.33
N PRO A 86 4.97 4.54 -14.85
CA PRO A 86 4.70 4.21 -13.46
C PRO A 86 5.79 4.80 -12.56
N ILE A 87 5.38 5.55 -11.53
CA ILE A 87 6.27 6.12 -10.52
C ILE A 87 6.33 5.20 -9.30
N THR A 88 5.16 4.79 -8.80
CA THR A 88 5.05 4.09 -7.53
C THR A 88 3.84 3.17 -7.53
N ILE A 89 4.05 1.93 -7.07
CA ILE A 89 2.99 1.00 -6.68
C ILE A 89 2.67 1.26 -5.21
N ILE A 90 1.39 1.44 -4.92
CA ILE A 90 0.88 1.79 -3.60
C ILE A 90 0.00 0.65 -3.13
N SER A 91 0.54 -0.18 -2.24
CA SER A 91 -0.21 -1.28 -1.62
C SER A 91 -1.05 -0.75 -0.46
N CYS A 92 -2.36 -0.98 -0.47
CA CYS A 92 -3.33 -0.44 0.47
C CYS A 92 -3.87 -1.56 1.37
N LYS A 93 -3.29 -1.76 2.56
CA LYS A 93 -3.70 -2.87 3.44
C LYS A 93 -4.25 -2.35 4.76
N VAL A 94 -5.45 -2.81 5.12
CA VAL A 94 -6.09 -2.50 6.43
C VAL A 94 -5.52 -3.35 7.57
N SER A 95 -4.92 -4.50 7.25
CA SER A 95 -4.25 -5.37 8.22
C SER A 95 -3.11 -6.13 7.56
N LEU A 96 -2.03 -6.33 8.30
CA LEU A 96 -0.76 -6.79 7.77
C LEU A 96 -0.71 -8.32 7.59
N HIS A 97 -0.75 -9.13 8.66
CA HIS A 97 -0.78 -10.60 8.60
C HIS A 97 0.00 -11.21 7.40
N GLY A 98 -0.53 -12.24 6.73
CA GLY A 98 0.10 -12.84 5.54
C GLY A 98 0.16 -11.90 4.33
N ARG A 99 -0.71 -10.88 4.26
CA ARG A 99 -0.75 -9.92 3.15
C ARG A 99 0.48 -9.03 3.11
N PHE A 100 1.04 -8.73 4.27
CA PHE A 100 2.28 -7.96 4.36
C PHE A 100 3.45 -8.73 3.74
N THR A 101 3.58 -10.04 4.03
CA THR A 101 4.60 -10.88 3.38
C THR A 101 4.45 -10.91 1.85
N GLU A 102 3.22 -10.96 1.35
CA GLU A 102 2.93 -10.88 -0.10
C GLU A 102 3.37 -9.53 -0.68
N THR A 103 3.05 -8.41 -0.02
CA THR A 103 3.52 -7.07 -0.42
C THR A 103 5.05 -6.98 -0.43
N LEU A 104 5.73 -7.53 0.58
CA LEU A 104 7.19 -7.55 0.64
C LEU A 104 7.80 -8.38 -0.51
N PHE A 105 7.20 -9.52 -0.84
CA PHE A 105 7.63 -10.36 -1.95
C PHE A 105 7.52 -9.61 -3.29
N TRP A 106 6.37 -8.99 -3.57
CA TRP A 106 6.19 -8.21 -4.80
C TRP A 106 7.12 -7.01 -4.85
N SER A 107 7.30 -6.31 -3.72
CA SER A 107 8.26 -5.21 -3.62
C SER A 107 9.68 -5.63 -4.01
N LEU A 108 10.14 -6.78 -3.51
CA LEU A 108 11.45 -7.32 -3.86
C LEU A 108 11.56 -7.59 -5.37
N LEU A 109 10.54 -8.20 -5.99
CA LEU A 109 10.54 -8.46 -7.43
C LEU A 109 10.54 -7.17 -8.25
N TYR A 110 9.71 -6.19 -7.89
CA TYR A 110 9.70 -4.89 -8.56
C TYR A 110 11.03 -4.16 -8.42
N ARG A 111 11.66 -4.21 -7.25
CA ARG A 111 12.99 -3.63 -7.03
C ARG A 111 14.08 -4.30 -7.85
N MET A 112 14.02 -5.62 -8.02
CA MET A 112 15.01 -6.38 -8.77
C MET A 112 14.89 -6.18 -10.29
N LEU A 113 13.67 -5.98 -10.79
CA LEU A 113 13.37 -6.01 -12.23
C LEU A 113 13.03 -4.63 -12.81
N THR A 114 12.71 -3.66 -11.97
CA THR A 114 12.24 -2.33 -12.37
C THR A 114 12.82 -1.26 -11.45
N ARG A 115 12.55 0.02 -11.76
CA ARG A 115 12.82 1.15 -10.85
C ARG A 115 11.58 1.67 -10.15
N ILE A 116 10.46 0.95 -10.28
CA ILE A 116 9.18 1.35 -9.71
C ILE A 116 9.29 1.21 -8.20
N ARG A 117 8.96 2.29 -7.49
CA ARG A 117 8.94 2.30 -6.03
C ARG A 117 7.74 1.52 -5.53
N VAL A 118 7.88 0.78 -4.45
CA VAL A 118 6.76 0.07 -3.82
C VAL A 118 6.61 0.53 -2.39
N VAL A 119 5.41 1.02 -2.08
CA VAL A 119 5.08 1.57 -0.77
C VAL A 119 3.85 0.88 -0.20
N LEU A 120 3.75 0.89 1.12
CA LEU A 120 2.59 0.40 1.86
C LEU A 120 1.86 1.58 2.48
N VAL A 121 0.54 1.65 2.30
CA VAL A 121 -0.36 2.60 2.95
C VAL A 121 -1.33 1.83 3.83
N THR A 122 -1.32 2.10 5.13
CA THR A 122 -2.01 1.26 6.10
C THR A 122 -2.37 2.02 7.37
N PRO A 123 -3.55 1.78 7.98
CA PRO A 123 -3.79 2.18 9.35
C PRO A 123 -3.04 1.23 10.29
N ASP A 124 -2.50 1.74 11.40
CA ASP A 124 -1.95 0.90 12.47
C ASP A 124 -3.11 0.39 13.35
N ALA A 125 -3.70 -0.72 12.94
CA ALA A 125 -4.83 -1.33 13.64
C ALA A 125 -4.42 -1.86 15.03
N GLY A 126 -3.12 -2.08 15.21
CA GLY A 126 -2.51 -2.60 16.42
C GLY A 126 -2.60 -4.13 16.52
N ARG A 127 -1.72 -4.70 17.32
CA ARG A 127 -1.56 -6.16 17.55
C ARG A 127 -1.85 -6.61 18.99
N GLY A 128 -2.46 -5.75 19.80
CA GLY A 128 -2.80 -6.03 21.20
C GLY A 128 -3.98 -6.99 21.36
N LYS A 129 -4.22 -7.44 22.59
CA LYS A 129 -5.45 -8.18 22.95
C LYS A 129 -6.67 -7.25 22.87
N GLU A 130 -7.88 -7.82 22.95
CA GLU A 130 -9.10 -7.02 23.00
C GLU A 130 -9.04 -5.97 24.13
N GLY A 131 -9.30 -4.70 23.81
CA GLY A 131 -9.17 -3.57 24.74
C GLY A 131 -7.76 -2.98 24.87
N GLU A 132 -6.76 -3.56 24.20
CA GLU A 132 -5.38 -3.12 24.17
C GLU A 132 -4.96 -2.78 22.73
N TRP A 133 -4.32 -1.62 22.56
CA TRP A 133 -3.66 -1.26 21.31
C TRP A 133 -2.16 -1.20 21.54
N ILE A 134 -1.43 -2.00 20.75
CA ILE A 134 0.02 -2.02 20.67
C ILE A 134 0.35 -1.86 19.20
N SER A 135 1.16 -0.85 18.84
CA SER A 135 1.55 -0.60 17.46
C SER A 135 2.12 -1.86 16.78
N GLU A 136 1.72 -2.09 15.53
CA GLU A 136 2.30 -3.10 14.64
C GLU A 136 3.76 -2.76 14.29
N TRP A 137 4.15 -1.49 14.37
CA TRP A 137 5.44 -0.95 13.90
C TRP A 137 6.48 -0.74 15.00
N GLY A 138 6.08 -0.67 16.27
CA GLY A 138 6.99 -0.34 17.37
C GLY A 138 7.56 1.07 17.23
N SER A 139 8.85 1.25 17.52
CA SER A 139 9.54 2.54 17.37
C SER A 139 10.86 2.39 16.61
N PRO A 140 11.48 3.49 16.15
CA PRO A 140 12.81 3.42 15.53
C PRO A 140 13.89 2.80 16.43
N THR A 141 13.80 2.99 17.76
CA THR A 141 14.77 2.44 18.72
C THR A 141 14.41 1.04 19.22
N GLN A 142 13.14 0.65 19.09
CA GLN A 142 12.63 -0.67 19.45
C GLN A 142 11.67 -1.16 18.35
N PRO A 143 12.21 -1.52 17.16
CA PRO A 143 11.39 -1.86 16.02
C PRO A 143 10.76 -3.24 16.20
N THR A 144 9.54 -3.40 15.68
CA THR A 144 8.96 -4.73 15.50
C THR A 144 9.58 -5.43 14.30
N LYS A 145 9.36 -6.74 14.19
CA LYS A 145 9.71 -7.50 12.98
C LYS A 145 9.12 -6.88 11.72
N ASP A 146 7.89 -6.37 11.79
CA ASP A 146 7.22 -5.78 10.63
C ASP A 146 7.88 -4.48 10.18
N ARG A 147 8.28 -3.61 11.13
CA ARG A 147 9.08 -2.42 10.82
C ARG A 147 10.44 -2.79 10.22
N MET A 148 11.15 -3.76 10.81
CA MET A 148 12.45 -4.20 10.29
C MET A 148 12.34 -4.74 8.86
N LEU A 149 11.33 -5.58 8.59
CA LEU A 149 11.10 -6.12 7.25
C LEU A 149 10.71 -5.03 6.25
N ALA A 150 9.85 -4.09 6.65
CA ALA A 150 9.50 -2.97 5.81
C ALA A 150 10.73 -2.13 5.46
N GLU A 151 11.59 -1.81 6.44
CA GLU A 151 12.84 -1.05 6.24
C GLU A 151 13.77 -1.73 5.23
N MET A 152 13.79 -3.06 5.19
CA MET A 152 14.59 -3.82 4.25
C MET A 152 14.00 -3.85 2.84
N PHE A 153 12.67 -3.95 2.70
CA PHE A 153 12.04 -4.36 1.43
C PHE A 153 11.11 -3.33 0.81
N LEU A 154 10.65 -2.29 1.51
CA LEU A 154 9.76 -1.25 0.97
C LEU A 154 10.50 0.07 0.78
N ASP A 155 9.98 0.93 -0.10
CA ASP A 155 10.47 2.31 -0.28
C ASP A 155 9.79 3.29 0.70
N GLY A 156 8.72 2.87 1.34
CA GLY A 156 8.00 3.67 2.34
C GLY A 156 6.83 2.93 2.95
N VAL A 157 6.53 3.24 4.21
CA VAL A 157 5.31 2.86 4.92
C VAL A 157 4.62 4.14 5.35
N TYR A 158 3.38 4.34 4.94
CA TYR A 158 2.62 5.55 5.20
C TYR A 158 1.39 5.24 6.03
N ILE A 159 1.31 5.91 7.17
CA ILE A 159 0.35 5.62 8.22
C ILE A 159 -0.70 6.73 8.31
N GLU A 160 -1.96 6.32 8.37
CA GLU A 160 -3.07 7.20 8.74
C GLU A 160 -4.01 6.42 9.68
N ASN A 161 -4.00 6.81 10.95
CA ASN A 161 -4.74 6.12 12.00
C ASN A 161 -6.16 6.70 12.13
N VAL A 162 -7.04 6.29 11.22
CA VAL A 162 -8.46 6.68 11.30
C VAL A 162 -9.20 5.75 12.25
N LYS A 163 -10.01 6.31 13.15
CA LYS A 163 -10.80 5.57 14.16
C LYS A 163 -11.62 4.41 13.59
N ALA A 164 -12.10 4.53 12.35
CA ALA A 164 -12.88 3.49 11.68
C ALA A 164 -12.09 2.18 11.47
N TRP A 165 -10.76 2.27 11.37
CA TRP A 165 -9.86 1.12 11.16
C TRP A 165 -8.97 0.82 12.40
N CYS A 166 -8.77 1.77 13.30
CA CYS A 166 -8.00 1.61 14.54
C CYS A 166 -8.91 1.51 15.79
N LYS A 167 -9.62 0.39 15.97
CA LYS A 167 -10.71 0.29 16.97
C LYS A 167 -10.29 0.46 18.44
N ASN A 168 -9.06 0.06 18.79
CA ASN A 168 -8.61 0.03 20.18
C ASN A 168 -7.67 1.18 20.55
N ILE A 169 -7.36 2.08 19.60
CA ILE A 169 -6.43 3.19 19.84
C ILE A 169 -7.06 4.21 20.80
N LYS A 170 -6.39 4.48 21.92
CA LYS A 170 -6.84 5.45 22.93
C LYS A 170 -6.26 6.83 22.66
N HIS A 171 -6.85 7.86 23.28
CA HIS A 171 -6.33 9.22 23.21
C HIS A 171 -4.86 9.27 23.67
N GLY A 172 -3.99 9.91 22.89
CA GLY A 172 -2.55 9.99 23.16
C GLY A 172 -1.74 8.76 22.71
N GLN A 173 -2.39 7.69 22.23
CA GLN A 173 -1.70 6.60 21.53
C GLN A 173 -1.59 6.90 20.05
N GLY A 174 -0.50 6.45 19.43
CA GLY A 174 -0.22 6.68 18.02
C GLY A 174 0.97 5.86 17.56
N THR A 175 1.07 5.69 16.25
CA THR A 175 2.23 5.04 15.64
C THR A 175 3.43 5.96 15.81
N VAL A 176 4.54 5.41 16.32
CA VAL A 176 5.78 6.16 16.41
C VAL A 176 6.39 6.21 15.01
N LEU A 177 6.41 7.40 14.42
CA LEU A 177 6.97 7.64 13.09
C LEU A 177 8.50 7.74 13.14
N GLY A 178 9.14 7.62 11.98
CA GLY A 178 10.58 7.74 11.78
C GLY A 178 11.15 6.68 10.85
N GLY A 179 12.23 7.03 10.14
CA GLY A 179 12.79 6.19 9.09
C GLY A 179 11.83 6.11 7.90
N ILE A 180 11.54 4.90 7.43
CA ILE A 180 10.61 4.71 6.31
C ILE A 180 9.12 4.77 6.72
N VAL A 181 8.83 4.65 8.02
CA VAL A 181 7.46 4.70 8.57
C VAL A 181 7.10 6.16 8.83
N ARG A 182 6.18 6.69 8.03
CA ARG A 182 5.89 8.11 7.88
C ARG A 182 4.38 8.36 7.87
N ALA A 183 3.96 9.61 7.98
CA ALA A 183 2.55 9.94 7.91
C ALA A 183 2.05 9.94 6.46
N LEU A 184 0.79 9.60 6.22
CA LEU A 184 0.20 9.59 4.87
C LEU A 184 0.33 10.93 4.14
N HIS A 185 0.31 12.05 4.86
CA HIS A 185 0.44 13.37 4.26
C HIS A 185 1.81 13.63 3.61
N GLU A 186 2.83 12.83 3.90
CA GLU A 186 4.16 12.92 3.29
C GLU A 186 4.22 12.23 1.93
N LEU A 187 3.34 11.24 1.66
CA LEU A 187 3.36 10.45 0.43
C LEU A 187 3.23 11.28 -0.85
N PRO A 188 2.34 12.29 -0.96
CA PRO A 188 2.26 13.11 -2.17
C PRO A 188 3.59 13.77 -2.55
N ASP A 189 4.37 14.24 -1.58
CA ASP A 189 5.62 14.94 -1.85
C ASP A 189 6.74 13.97 -2.22
N ASP A 190 6.72 12.76 -1.65
CA ASP A 190 7.61 11.69 -2.10
C ASP A 190 7.30 11.24 -3.53
N ILE A 191 6.02 11.07 -3.86
CA ILE A 191 5.59 10.74 -5.23
C ILE A 191 6.07 11.82 -6.20
N LYS A 192 5.90 13.11 -5.88
CA LYS A 192 6.42 14.22 -6.71
C LYS A 192 7.93 14.15 -6.87
N ARG A 193 8.68 13.88 -5.80
CA ARG A 193 10.14 13.72 -5.87
C ARG A 193 10.54 12.56 -6.78
N TRP A 194 9.95 11.39 -6.59
CA TRP A 194 10.20 10.22 -7.43
C TRP A 194 9.79 10.42 -8.88
N ALA A 195 8.75 11.21 -9.12
CA ALA A 195 8.30 11.60 -10.45
C ALA A 195 9.31 12.49 -11.19
N GLU A 196 10.16 13.23 -10.49
CA GLU A 196 11.26 13.98 -11.08
C GLU A 196 12.48 13.08 -11.33
N ASP A 197 12.79 12.18 -10.39
CA ASP A 197 13.85 11.17 -10.57
C ASP A 197 13.58 10.28 -11.80
N ALA A 198 12.31 9.95 -12.05
CA ALA A 198 11.89 9.12 -13.17
C ALA A 198 12.12 9.75 -14.56
N LYS A 199 12.35 11.07 -14.65
CA LYS A 199 12.59 11.77 -15.94
C LYS A 199 13.94 11.44 -16.57
N PHE A 200 14.88 10.91 -15.79
CA PHE A 200 16.25 10.66 -16.24
C PHE A 200 16.45 9.24 -16.79
N TYR A 201 15.37 8.53 -17.10
CA TYR A 201 15.37 7.11 -17.48
C TYR A 201 14.60 6.81 -18.76
#